data_AF-A0A9P4PCH6-F1
#
_entry.id   AF-A0A9P4PCH6-F1
#
_cell.length_a   1.000
_cell.length_b   1.000
_cell.length_c   1.000
_cell.angle_alpha   90.00
_cell.angle_beta   90.00
_cell.angle_gamma   90.00
#
_symmetry.space_group_name_H-M   'P 1'
#
loop_
_entity.id
_entity.type
_entity.pdbx_description
1 polymer ?
#
loop_
_entity_poly.entity_id
_entity_poly.type
_entity_poly.pdbx_seq_one_letter_code
_entity_poly.pdbx_strand_id
1 'polypeptide(L)'
;MSILLPLYVYPWPGVWDPLYWAAGNNTNLNFNVVLNPCSGPCLGSLPEPAYIDEIPKLKNYPNIRTLGYVATNYTEKVLDSVLSEIRQWASWPMLMNDTRMAVDGIFFDETPGLYHWQKHDYLKTTTDAVQTSENLGEKLIVHNPGALPDPVWNYLDLANTTVIFEDTFANFIDATKFNALKNFHAATNLPTSAFSIMLHSIGSIPDELVTWTVMQMKHMAEWNFATNVVTAGEYWHSFPTIFDLFIKRYAQLNDADEENTISDKGTK
;
A
#
# COMPACT_ATOMS: atom_id res chain seq x y z
N MET A 1 -5.88 4.59 11.11
CA MET A 1 -5.15 3.32 10.91
C MET A 1 -5.52 2.74 9.56
N SER A 2 -4.53 2.37 8.77
CA SER A 2 -4.70 2.01 7.38
C SER A 2 -4.03 0.69 7.04
N ILE A 3 -4.67 -0.10 6.18
CA ILE A 3 -4.07 -1.24 5.49
C ILE A 3 -3.74 -0.78 4.08
N LEU A 4 -2.56 -1.11 3.57
CA LEU A 4 -2.23 -0.92 2.15
C LEU A 4 -2.19 -2.30 1.47
N LEU A 5 -3.26 -2.66 0.79
CA LEU A 5 -3.44 -4.00 0.23
C LEU A 5 -3.14 -4.00 -1.28
N PRO A 6 -2.02 -4.60 -1.74
CA PRO A 6 -1.83 -4.88 -3.16
C PRO A 6 -2.79 -6.00 -3.61
N LEU A 7 -3.96 -5.64 -4.14
CA LEU A 7 -4.99 -6.59 -4.54
C LEU A 7 -4.73 -7.05 -5.98
N TYR A 8 -3.61 -7.77 -6.17
CA TYR A 8 -3.20 -8.28 -7.47
C TYR A 8 -3.76 -9.68 -7.73
N VAL A 9 -4.64 -10.15 -6.83
CA VAL A 9 -5.42 -11.38 -6.98
C VAL A 9 -6.44 -11.20 -8.10
N TYR A 10 -6.40 -12.04 -9.12
CA TYR A 10 -7.40 -11.98 -10.19
C TYR A 10 -8.82 -12.19 -9.61
N PRO A 11 -9.80 -11.34 -9.98
CA PRO A 11 -11.12 -11.28 -9.34
C PRO A 11 -12.08 -12.37 -9.83
N TRP A 12 -11.72 -13.65 -9.69
CA TRP A 12 -12.71 -14.71 -9.87
C TRP A 12 -13.84 -14.55 -8.84
N PRO A 13 -15.08 -14.91 -9.17
CA PRO A 13 -16.20 -14.78 -8.24
C PRO A 13 -15.89 -15.41 -6.87
N GLY A 14 -16.01 -14.60 -5.81
CA GLY A 14 -15.77 -15.00 -4.42
C GLY A 14 -14.32 -14.93 -3.95
N VAL A 15 -13.34 -14.73 -4.83
CA VAL A 15 -11.92 -14.70 -4.43
C VAL A 15 -11.58 -13.45 -3.61
N TRP A 16 -12.30 -12.34 -3.79
CA TRP A 16 -12.15 -11.11 -3.00
C TRP A 16 -12.99 -11.09 -1.72
N ASP A 17 -13.77 -12.14 -1.44
CA ASP A 17 -14.60 -12.25 -0.22
C ASP A 17 -13.81 -12.05 1.10
N PRO A 18 -12.55 -12.51 1.25
CA PRO A 18 -11.78 -12.23 2.45
C PRO A 18 -11.61 -10.73 2.73
N LEU A 19 -11.39 -9.91 1.69
CA LEU A 19 -11.32 -8.46 1.84
C LEU A 19 -12.67 -7.87 2.25
N TYR A 20 -13.76 -8.30 1.61
CA TYR A 20 -15.11 -7.85 1.94
C TYR A 20 -15.47 -8.16 3.41
N TRP A 21 -15.13 -9.37 3.88
CA TRP A 21 -15.33 -9.76 5.27
C TRP A 21 -14.45 -8.96 6.24
N ALA A 22 -13.17 -8.76 5.89
CA ALA A 22 -12.25 -7.95 6.70
C ALA A 22 -12.74 -6.51 6.84
N ALA A 23 -13.15 -5.86 5.74
CA ALA A 23 -13.64 -4.50 5.73
C ALA A 23 -14.97 -4.36 6.50
N GLY A 24 -15.90 -5.30 6.34
CA GLY A 24 -17.19 -5.29 7.03
C GLY A 24 -17.08 -5.52 8.55
N ASN A 25 -16.12 -6.34 9.00
CA ASN A 25 -15.94 -6.65 10.42
C ASN A 25 -15.02 -5.67 11.16
N ASN A 26 -14.25 -4.84 10.45
CA ASN A 26 -13.27 -3.92 11.03
C ASN A 26 -13.49 -2.50 10.48
N THR A 27 -14.66 -1.93 10.76
CA THR A 27 -15.08 -0.62 10.23
C THR A 27 -14.24 0.56 10.75
N ASN A 28 -13.41 0.33 11.78
CA ASN A 28 -12.42 1.30 12.29
C ASN A 28 -11.11 1.33 11.48
N LEU A 29 -10.88 0.34 10.61
CA LEU A 29 -9.74 0.31 9.70
C LEU A 29 -10.12 0.85 8.33
N ASN A 30 -9.22 1.64 7.74
CA ASN A 30 -9.28 2.00 6.33
C ASN A 30 -8.46 0.99 5.51
N PHE A 31 -9.00 0.53 4.39
CA PHE A 31 -8.32 -0.37 3.45
C PHE A 31 -8.02 0.41 2.17
N ASN A 32 -6.75 0.66 1.89
CA ASN A 32 -6.28 1.29 0.67
C ASN A 32 -5.85 0.18 -0.29
N VAL A 33 -6.73 -0.12 -1.24
CA VAL A 33 -6.66 -1.29 -2.12
C VAL A 33 -6.05 -0.88 -3.45
N VAL A 34 -4.90 -1.43 -3.79
CA VAL A 34 -4.22 -1.16 -5.07
C VAL A 34 -4.76 -2.12 -6.13
N LEU A 35 -5.38 -1.57 -7.16
CA LEU A 35 -5.92 -2.29 -8.31
C LEU A 35 -4.90 -2.36 -9.43
N ASN A 36 -4.67 -3.56 -9.98
CA ASN A 36 -3.65 -3.78 -11.00
C ASN A 36 -4.07 -4.82 -12.06
N PRO A 37 -5.05 -4.52 -12.94
CA PRO A 37 -5.56 -5.49 -13.90
C PRO A 37 -4.58 -5.87 -15.02
N CYS A 38 -3.79 -4.91 -15.52
CA CYS A 38 -2.91 -5.13 -16.67
C CYS A 38 -1.51 -4.52 -16.47
N SER A 39 -0.92 -4.63 -15.28
CA SER A 39 0.26 -3.85 -14.89
C SER A 39 0.01 -2.34 -15.03
N GLY A 40 -1.20 -1.91 -14.68
CA GLY A 40 -1.76 -0.61 -15.00
C GLY A 40 -3.25 -0.68 -15.37
N PRO A 41 -3.82 0.38 -15.96
CA PRO A 41 -5.26 0.54 -16.21
C PRO A 41 -5.77 -0.13 -17.50
N CYS A 42 -5.01 -1.07 -18.07
CA CYS A 42 -5.27 -1.68 -19.38
C CYS A 42 -5.35 -0.62 -20.50
N LEU A 43 -4.26 0.14 -20.70
CA LEU A 43 -4.23 1.29 -21.62
C LEU A 43 -4.73 0.92 -23.03
N GLY A 44 -5.73 1.65 -23.52
CA GLY A 44 -6.31 1.42 -24.85
C GLY A 44 -7.38 0.33 -24.93
N SER A 45 -7.72 -0.30 -23.81
CA SER A 45 -8.84 -1.24 -23.70
C SER A 45 -9.63 -1.04 -22.39
N LEU A 46 -10.73 -1.77 -22.23
CA LEU A 46 -11.35 -1.96 -20.92
C LEU A 46 -10.65 -3.10 -20.19
N PRO A 47 -10.68 -3.14 -18.84
CA PRO A 47 -10.27 -4.32 -18.10
C PRO A 47 -11.21 -5.50 -18.40
N GLU A 48 -10.77 -6.71 -18.10
CA GLU A 48 -11.59 -7.91 -18.30
C GLU A 48 -12.90 -7.88 -17.50
N PRO A 49 -13.97 -8.56 -17.95
CA PRO A 49 -15.28 -8.53 -17.29
C PRO A 49 -15.24 -8.85 -15.79
N ALA A 50 -14.37 -9.76 -15.36
CA ALA A 50 -14.22 -10.10 -13.94
C ALA A 50 -13.85 -8.87 -13.07
N TYR A 51 -12.99 -7.98 -13.57
CA TYR A 51 -12.67 -6.72 -12.88
C TYR A 51 -13.85 -5.74 -12.92
N ILE A 52 -14.55 -5.65 -14.05
CA ILE A 52 -15.73 -4.77 -14.20
C ILE A 52 -16.84 -5.19 -13.22
N ASP A 53 -16.99 -6.50 -12.96
CA ASP A 53 -18.01 -7.03 -12.06
C ASP A 53 -17.63 -6.89 -10.57
N GLU A 54 -16.35 -7.07 -10.21
CA GLU A 54 -15.91 -7.07 -8.81
C GLU A 54 -15.53 -5.69 -8.27
N ILE A 55 -14.88 -4.82 -9.05
CA ILE A 55 -14.41 -3.50 -8.59
C ILE A 55 -15.56 -2.64 -8.02
N PRO A 56 -16.76 -2.57 -8.63
CA PRO A 56 -17.86 -1.80 -8.07
C PRO A 56 -18.30 -2.23 -6.68
N LYS A 57 -18.09 -3.51 -6.31
CA LYS A 57 -18.48 -4.04 -4.99
C LYS A 57 -17.61 -3.49 -3.87
N LEU A 58 -16.37 -3.09 -4.16
CA LEU A 58 -15.49 -2.43 -3.18
C LEU A 58 -16.14 -1.14 -2.64
N LYS A 59 -16.89 -0.40 -3.46
CA LYS A 59 -17.59 0.83 -3.07
C LYS A 59 -18.79 0.60 -2.14
N ASN A 60 -19.21 -0.66 -1.91
CA ASN A 60 -20.21 -0.98 -0.89
C ASN A 60 -19.64 -0.86 0.55
N TYR A 61 -18.32 -0.73 0.69
CA TYR A 61 -17.64 -0.61 1.97
C TYR A 61 -17.06 0.81 2.11
N PRO A 62 -17.60 1.64 3.03
CA PRO A 62 -17.19 3.04 3.16
C PRO A 62 -15.73 3.20 3.65
N ASN A 63 -15.14 2.14 4.19
CA ASN A 63 -13.76 2.09 4.65
C ASN A 63 -12.80 1.45 3.62
N ILE A 64 -13.24 1.19 2.39
CA ILE A 64 -12.36 0.79 1.28
C ILE A 64 -12.15 2.00 0.36
N ARG A 65 -10.87 2.32 0.11
CA ARG A 65 -10.41 3.26 -0.90
C ARG A 65 -9.65 2.51 -1.98
N THR A 66 -9.84 2.88 -3.23
CA THR A 66 -9.19 2.21 -4.36
C THR A 66 -8.08 3.08 -4.94
N LEU A 67 -6.91 2.50 -5.22
CA LEU A 67 -5.77 3.16 -5.83
C LEU A 67 -5.43 2.47 -7.15
N GLY A 68 -5.23 3.25 -8.21
CA GLY A 68 -4.77 2.72 -9.49
C GLY A 68 -3.28 2.47 -9.48
N TYR A 69 -2.85 1.26 -9.84
CA TYR A 69 -1.43 0.95 -10.03
C TYR A 69 -0.86 1.64 -11.27
N VAL A 70 0.34 2.22 -11.17
CA VAL A 70 1.11 2.79 -12.27
C VAL A 70 2.61 2.53 -12.04
N ALA A 71 3.23 1.70 -12.88
CA ALA A 71 4.68 1.50 -12.82
C ALA A 71 5.43 2.71 -13.38
N THR A 72 6.48 3.16 -12.70
CA THR A 72 7.36 4.25 -13.17
C THR A 72 8.71 3.76 -13.70
N ASN A 73 9.06 2.48 -13.48
CA ASN A 73 10.34 1.87 -13.84
C ASN A 73 11.53 2.75 -13.43
N TYR A 74 11.57 3.18 -12.17
CA TYR A 74 12.61 4.05 -11.61
C TYR A 74 12.79 5.37 -12.35
N THR A 75 11.69 5.92 -12.86
CA THR A 75 11.57 7.10 -13.77
C THR A 75 12.14 6.91 -15.17
N GLU A 76 12.41 5.67 -15.59
CA GLU A 76 12.85 5.36 -16.95
C GLU A 76 11.67 5.08 -17.90
N LYS A 77 10.45 4.88 -17.38
CA LYS A 77 9.25 4.84 -18.21
C LYS A 77 9.00 6.22 -18.80
N VAL A 78 8.63 6.28 -20.08
CA VAL A 78 8.34 7.55 -20.76
C VAL A 78 7.21 8.29 -20.02
N LEU A 79 7.46 9.55 -19.66
CA LEU A 79 6.55 10.37 -18.86
C LEU A 79 5.14 10.42 -19.46
N ASP A 80 5.02 10.63 -20.77
CA ASP A 80 3.73 10.68 -21.47
C ASP A 80 2.92 9.37 -21.33
N SER A 81 3.60 8.23 -21.24
CA SER A 81 2.94 6.94 -21.00
C SER A 81 2.35 6.88 -19.59
N VAL A 82 3.11 7.33 -18.58
CA VAL A 82 2.63 7.42 -17.19
C VAL A 82 1.46 8.40 -17.06
N LEU A 83 1.56 9.58 -17.67
CA LEU A 83 0.46 10.55 -17.71
C LEU A 83 -0.78 10.00 -18.41
N SER A 84 -0.60 9.15 -19.42
CA SER A 84 -1.71 8.50 -20.12
C SER A 84 -2.38 7.42 -19.27
N GLU A 85 -1.63 6.68 -18.45
CA GLU A 85 -2.20 5.72 -17.49
C GLU A 85 -2.98 6.42 -16.38
N ILE A 86 -2.48 7.53 -15.83
CA ILE A 86 -3.21 8.34 -14.85
C ILE A 86 -4.54 8.82 -15.43
N ARG A 87 -4.54 9.33 -16.67
CA ARG A 87 -5.76 9.73 -17.39
C ARG A 87 -6.70 8.56 -17.65
N GLN A 88 -6.17 7.39 -17.98
CA GLN A 88 -6.95 6.18 -18.20
C GLN A 88 -7.70 5.77 -16.93
N TRP A 89 -7.02 5.73 -15.78
CA TRP A 89 -7.65 5.50 -14.46
C TRP A 89 -8.76 6.52 -14.18
N ALA A 90 -8.51 7.81 -14.43
CA ALA A 90 -9.50 8.88 -14.23
C ALA A 90 -10.72 8.76 -15.17
N SER A 91 -10.54 8.17 -16.36
CA SER A 91 -11.61 8.04 -17.37
C SER A 91 -12.52 6.83 -17.16
N TRP A 92 -12.12 5.86 -16.33
CA TRP A 92 -12.83 4.61 -16.11
C TRP A 92 -14.34 4.76 -15.80
N PRO A 93 -14.76 5.65 -14.89
CA PRO A 93 -16.18 5.89 -14.62
C PRO A 93 -17.00 6.20 -15.86
N MET A 94 -16.46 7.03 -16.76
CA MET A 94 -17.13 7.46 -17.98
C MET A 94 -17.07 6.37 -19.05
N LEU A 95 -15.91 5.73 -19.23
CA LEU A 95 -15.73 4.67 -20.23
C LEU A 95 -16.61 3.45 -19.99
N MET A 96 -16.88 3.12 -18.72
CA MET A 96 -17.70 1.99 -18.31
C MET A 96 -19.11 2.39 -17.89
N ASN A 97 -19.44 3.69 -17.93
CA ASN A 97 -20.73 4.24 -17.49
C ASN A 97 -21.14 3.77 -16.08
N ASP A 98 -20.17 3.70 -15.16
CA ASP A 98 -20.37 3.31 -13.77
C ASP A 98 -19.42 4.10 -12.86
N THR A 99 -19.98 5.04 -12.08
CA THR A 99 -19.22 5.86 -11.12
C THR A 99 -18.46 5.06 -10.07
N ARG A 100 -18.87 3.81 -9.80
CA ARG A 100 -18.21 2.94 -8.81
C ARG A 100 -16.87 2.39 -9.31
N MET A 101 -16.59 2.51 -10.61
CA MET A 101 -15.28 2.18 -11.19
C MET A 101 -14.22 3.25 -10.91
N ALA A 102 -14.57 4.37 -10.27
CA ALA A 102 -13.60 5.40 -9.92
C ALA A 102 -12.55 4.90 -8.92
N VAL A 103 -11.31 5.33 -9.12
CA VAL A 103 -10.25 5.21 -8.11
C VAL A 103 -10.05 6.53 -7.38
N ASP A 104 -9.61 6.44 -6.14
CA ASP A 104 -9.45 7.55 -5.21
C ASP A 104 -8.02 8.12 -5.23
N GLY A 105 -7.11 7.49 -5.97
CA GLY A 105 -5.71 7.91 -6.05
C GLY A 105 -4.87 6.97 -6.91
N ILE A 106 -3.56 7.19 -6.92
CA ILE A 106 -2.58 6.44 -7.70
C ILE A 106 -1.48 5.90 -6.78
N PHE A 107 -1.16 4.63 -6.97
CA PHE A 107 0.00 3.97 -6.42
C PHE A 107 1.08 3.92 -7.51
N PHE A 108 2.13 4.71 -7.35
CA PHE A 108 3.29 4.71 -8.24
C PHE A 108 4.29 3.66 -7.77
N ASP A 109 4.47 2.63 -8.58
CA ASP A 109 5.42 1.57 -8.31
C ASP A 109 6.79 1.84 -8.91
N GLU A 110 7.80 1.16 -8.38
CA GLU A 110 9.20 1.25 -8.79
C GLU A 110 9.72 2.69 -8.78
N THR A 111 9.31 3.51 -7.83
CA THR A 111 9.89 4.86 -7.68
C THR A 111 11.37 4.76 -7.27
N PRO A 112 12.23 5.70 -7.67
CA PRO A 112 13.66 5.66 -7.32
C PRO A 112 13.90 5.82 -5.82
N GLY A 113 14.82 5.03 -5.27
CA GLY A 113 15.29 5.19 -3.88
C GLY A 113 16.35 6.29 -3.72
N LEU A 114 17.24 6.46 -4.71
CA LEU A 114 18.28 7.49 -4.71
C LEU A 114 17.78 8.78 -5.35
N TYR A 115 18.07 9.91 -4.71
CA TYR A 115 17.71 11.22 -5.23
C TYR A 115 18.50 11.61 -6.48
N HIS A 116 17.78 12.16 -7.44
CA HIS A 116 18.32 12.91 -8.56
C HIS A 116 17.29 13.95 -9.01
N TRP A 117 17.71 15.19 -9.27
CA TRP A 117 16.78 16.29 -9.56
C TRP A 117 15.86 16.02 -10.77
N GLN A 118 16.37 15.39 -11.84
CA GLN A 118 15.53 15.02 -13.00
C GLN A 118 14.44 14.00 -12.66
N LYS A 119 14.73 13.10 -11.72
CA LYS A 119 13.76 12.10 -11.24
C LYS A 119 12.72 12.77 -10.33
N HIS A 120 13.12 13.79 -9.57
CA HIS A 120 12.20 14.62 -8.80
C HIS A 120 11.28 15.40 -9.73
N ASP A 121 11.79 16.06 -10.77
CA ASP A 121 10.97 16.77 -11.77
C ASP A 121 9.97 15.84 -12.49
N TYR A 122 10.41 14.62 -12.82
CA TYR A 122 9.56 13.56 -13.36
C TYR A 122 8.41 13.25 -12.40
N LEU A 123 8.73 12.87 -11.16
CA LEU A 123 7.72 12.47 -10.16
C LEU A 123 6.82 13.65 -9.78
N LYS A 124 7.36 14.86 -9.73
CA LYS A 124 6.58 16.07 -9.49
C LYS A 124 5.54 16.28 -10.59
N THR A 125 5.92 16.08 -11.84
CA THR A 125 4.99 16.19 -12.97
C THR A 125 3.87 15.15 -12.86
N THR A 126 4.18 13.92 -12.44
CA THR A 126 3.16 12.88 -12.22
C THR A 126 2.26 13.18 -11.03
N THR A 127 2.82 13.71 -9.94
CA THR A 127 2.09 14.18 -8.76
C THR A 127 1.11 15.30 -9.13
N ASP A 128 1.57 16.30 -9.86
CA ASP A 128 0.73 17.43 -10.32
C ASP A 128 -0.41 16.93 -11.23
N ALA A 129 -0.16 15.92 -12.07
CA ALA A 129 -1.19 15.31 -12.91
C ALA A 129 -2.29 14.58 -12.10
N VAL A 130 -1.93 13.91 -11.01
CA VAL A 130 -2.92 13.32 -10.09
C VAL A 130 -3.71 14.41 -9.36
N GLN A 131 -3.03 15.42 -8.83
CA GLN A 131 -3.66 16.51 -8.07
C GLN A 131 -4.61 17.38 -8.92
N THR A 132 -4.33 17.52 -10.21
CA THR A 132 -5.15 18.31 -11.14
C THR A 132 -6.23 17.50 -11.86
N SER A 133 -6.26 16.17 -11.71
CA SER A 133 -7.28 15.31 -12.31
C SER A 133 -8.65 15.53 -11.66
N GLU A 134 -9.71 15.68 -12.46
CA GLU A 134 -11.08 15.89 -11.94
C GLU A 134 -11.75 14.59 -11.45
N ASN A 135 -11.38 13.45 -12.03
CA ASN A 135 -12.07 12.17 -11.82
C ASN A 135 -11.24 11.15 -11.02
N LEU A 136 -10.17 11.60 -10.36
CA LEU A 136 -9.49 10.84 -9.31
C LEU A 136 -9.98 11.38 -7.97
N GLY A 137 -10.61 10.53 -7.15
CA GLY A 137 -11.38 10.93 -5.97
C GLY A 137 -10.60 11.78 -4.95
N GLU A 138 -10.01 11.14 -3.95
CA GLU A 138 -9.22 11.84 -2.91
C GLU A 138 -7.85 12.34 -3.42
N LYS A 139 -7.46 11.93 -4.63
CA LYS A 139 -6.17 12.25 -5.28
C LYS A 139 -4.98 11.81 -4.43
N LEU A 140 -5.15 10.69 -3.74
CA LEU A 140 -4.09 10.11 -2.92
C LEU A 140 -2.93 9.67 -3.81
N ILE A 141 -1.71 9.93 -3.37
CA ILE A 141 -0.48 9.52 -4.03
C ILE A 141 0.31 8.63 -3.07
N VAL A 142 0.59 7.40 -3.50
CA VAL A 142 1.47 6.47 -2.79
C VAL A 142 2.69 6.19 -3.66
N HIS A 143 3.89 6.35 -3.11
CA HIS A 143 5.13 5.97 -3.78
C HIS A 143 5.62 4.62 -3.23
N ASN A 144 6.04 3.73 -4.11
CA ASN A 144 6.72 2.50 -3.73
C ASN A 144 8.12 2.44 -4.34
N PRO A 145 9.16 2.79 -3.58
CA PRO A 145 10.54 2.51 -3.96
C PRO A 145 11.01 1.11 -3.59
N GLY A 146 10.22 0.35 -2.82
CA GLY A 146 10.56 -0.99 -2.30
C GLY A 146 11.66 -1.01 -1.23
N ALA A 147 12.29 0.13 -0.93
CA ALA A 147 13.41 0.24 -0.01
C ALA A 147 13.39 1.58 0.74
N LEU A 148 14.11 1.62 1.87
CA LEU A 148 14.19 2.80 2.73
C LEU A 148 14.87 3.96 1.98
N PRO A 149 14.19 5.10 1.76
CA PRO A 149 14.79 6.27 1.13
C PRO A 149 15.86 6.92 2.02
N ASP A 150 16.74 7.74 1.44
CA ASP A 150 17.63 8.60 2.24
C ASP A 150 16.80 9.65 3.02
N PRO A 151 17.09 9.93 4.30
CA PRO A 151 16.26 10.85 5.09
C PRO A 151 16.31 12.31 4.63
N VAL A 152 17.33 12.71 3.87
CA VAL A 152 17.55 14.10 3.42
C VAL A 152 17.30 14.24 1.92
N TRP A 153 17.83 13.31 1.13
CA TRP A 153 17.76 13.33 -0.33
C TRP A 153 16.77 12.28 -0.82
N ASN A 154 15.49 12.66 -0.87
CA ASN A 154 14.38 11.76 -1.22
C ASN A 154 13.29 12.46 -2.02
N TYR A 155 12.16 11.76 -2.17
CA TYR A 155 10.96 12.20 -2.88
C TYR A 155 9.71 12.16 -1.96
N LEU A 156 9.91 12.19 -0.63
CA LEU A 156 8.82 12.04 0.34
C LEU A 156 7.84 13.23 0.31
N ASP A 157 8.28 14.38 -0.18
CA ASP A 157 7.48 15.59 -0.37
C ASP A 157 6.42 15.45 -1.48
N LEU A 158 6.56 14.44 -2.36
CA LEU A 158 5.71 14.25 -3.54
C LEU A 158 4.57 13.24 -3.34
N ALA A 159 4.50 12.57 -2.19
CA ALA A 159 3.52 11.54 -1.89
C ALA A 159 2.83 11.75 -0.53
N ASN A 160 1.61 11.23 -0.39
CA ASN A 160 0.93 11.17 0.90
C ASN A 160 1.53 10.09 1.79
N THR A 161 1.91 8.96 1.19
CA THR A 161 2.51 7.80 1.87
C THR A 161 3.58 7.17 0.98
N THR A 162 4.68 6.72 1.57
CA THR A 162 5.75 6.00 0.88
C THR A 162 5.94 4.61 1.46
N VAL A 163 6.02 3.57 0.62
CA VAL A 163 6.41 2.21 1.03
C VAL A 163 7.91 2.20 1.28
N ILE A 164 8.31 2.37 2.54
CA ILE A 164 9.72 2.48 2.94
C ILE A 164 10.39 1.11 3.12
N PHE A 165 9.62 0.03 3.01
CA PHE A 165 10.12 -1.33 3.10
C PHE A 165 9.18 -2.29 2.37
N GLU A 166 9.71 -3.01 1.38
CA GLU A 166 9.04 -4.14 0.75
C GLU A 166 10.05 -5.29 0.63
N ASP A 167 10.04 -6.20 1.62
CA ASP A 167 11.03 -7.29 1.67
C ASP A 167 10.53 -8.44 2.56
N THR A 168 11.34 -9.47 2.67
CA THR A 168 11.11 -10.65 3.52
C THR A 168 11.09 -10.29 5.00
N PHE A 169 10.34 -11.07 5.78
CA PHE A 169 10.37 -11.00 7.25
C PHE A 169 11.77 -11.16 7.84
N ALA A 170 12.61 -12.02 7.27
CA ALA A 170 13.99 -12.21 7.71
C ALA A 170 14.81 -10.92 7.60
N ASN A 171 14.61 -10.15 6.53
CA ASN A 171 15.23 -8.84 6.35
C ASN A 171 14.60 -7.77 7.25
N PHE A 172 13.32 -7.88 7.58
CA PHE A 172 12.66 -6.96 8.51
C PHE A 172 13.25 -7.04 9.92
N ILE A 173 13.55 -8.26 10.41
CA ILE A 173 14.13 -8.48 11.74
C ILE A 173 15.66 -8.35 11.78
N ASP A 174 16.31 -8.04 10.65
CA ASP A 174 17.73 -7.67 10.66
C ASP A 174 17.92 -6.41 11.52
N ALA A 175 18.90 -6.45 12.43
CA ALA A 175 19.08 -5.39 13.41
C ALA A 175 19.35 -4.02 12.77
N THR A 176 20.04 -3.98 11.62
CA THR A 176 20.36 -2.73 10.94
C THR A 176 19.11 -2.17 10.28
N LYS A 177 18.40 -3.00 9.50
CA LYS A 177 17.17 -2.61 8.80
C LYS A 177 16.06 -2.22 9.79
N PHE A 178 15.82 -3.04 10.81
CA PHE A 178 14.80 -2.79 11.83
C PHE A 178 15.01 -1.45 12.55
N ASN A 179 16.24 -1.17 12.99
CA ASN A 179 16.54 0.08 13.70
C ASN A 179 16.48 1.30 12.77
N ALA A 180 16.85 1.15 11.49
CA ALA A 180 16.72 2.22 10.51
C ALA A 180 15.25 2.58 10.28
N LEU A 181 14.37 1.59 10.07
CA LEU A 181 12.93 1.79 9.93
C LEU A 181 12.32 2.45 11.17
N LYS A 182 12.66 1.93 12.36
CA LYS A 182 12.17 2.45 13.64
C LYS A 182 12.42 3.94 13.83
N ASN A 183 13.61 4.39 13.44
CA ASN A 183 14.05 5.76 13.65
C ASN A 183 13.74 6.69 12.46
N PHE A 184 13.19 6.16 11.35
CA PHE A 184 13.06 6.90 10.11
C PHE A 184 12.12 8.11 10.22
N HIS A 185 11.01 7.98 10.96
CA HIS A 185 10.08 9.08 11.20
C HIS A 185 10.78 10.26 11.89
N ALA A 186 11.63 9.98 12.89
CA ALA A 186 12.40 10.99 13.60
C ALA A 186 13.49 11.59 12.72
N ALA A 187 14.15 10.77 11.89
CA ALA A 187 15.19 11.21 10.97
C ALA A 187 14.67 12.15 9.86
N THR A 188 13.41 11.99 9.46
CA THR A 188 12.75 12.80 8.41
C THR A 188 11.85 13.91 8.98
N ASN A 189 11.56 13.88 10.29
CA ASN A 189 10.57 14.74 10.94
C ASN A 189 9.18 14.64 10.30
N LEU A 190 8.80 13.44 9.84
CA LEU A 190 7.50 13.13 9.27
C LEU A 190 6.75 12.16 10.20
N PRO A 191 5.40 12.22 10.24
CA PRO A 191 4.60 11.29 11.01
C PRO A 191 4.68 9.87 10.42
N THR A 192 4.40 8.85 11.24
CA THR A 192 4.31 7.45 10.78
C THR A 192 3.23 7.24 9.72
N SER A 193 2.24 8.13 9.62
CA SER A 193 1.22 8.14 8.57
C SER A 193 1.77 8.42 7.17
N ALA A 194 2.98 8.99 7.07
CA ALA A 194 3.68 9.19 5.80
C ALA A 194 4.33 7.89 5.28
N PHE A 195 4.25 6.77 6.02
CA PHE A 195 4.99 5.56 5.72
C PHE A 195 4.11 4.31 5.66
N SER A 196 4.60 3.35 4.87
CA SER A 196 4.06 2.00 4.69
C SER A 196 5.18 0.97 4.81
N ILE A 197 4.88 -0.16 5.43
CA ILE A 197 5.72 -1.37 5.42
C ILE A 197 4.90 -2.51 4.82
N MET A 198 5.48 -3.16 3.82
CA MET A 198 4.93 -4.33 3.15
C MET A 198 5.86 -5.52 3.39
N LEU A 199 5.40 -6.51 4.15
CA LEU A 199 6.18 -7.72 4.42
C LEU A 199 5.68 -8.89 3.61
N HIS A 200 6.59 -9.64 3.01
CA HIS A 200 6.30 -10.95 2.47
C HIS A 200 7.18 -12.02 3.10
N SER A 201 6.93 -13.28 2.72
CA SER A 201 7.72 -14.42 3.20
C SER A 201 7.81 -14.51 4.73
N ILE A 202 6.76 -14.14 5.47
CA ILE A 202 6.68 -14.36 6.92
C ILE A 202 6.78 -15.87 7.25
N GLY A 203 6.24 -16.71 6.37
CA GLY A 203 6.20 -18.15 6.58
C GLY A 203 5.25 -18.56 7.71
N SER A 204 5.44 -19.76 8.24
CA SER A 204 4.61 -20.31 9.31
C SER A 204 5.25 -20.01 10.68
N ILE A 205 4.91 -18.86 11.26
CA ILE A 205 5.35 -18.46 12.61
C ILE A 205 4.18 -18.50 13.61
N PRO A 206 4.45 -18.60 14.93
CA PRO A 206 3.41 -18.53 15.95
C PRO A 206 2.63 -17.22 15.92
N ASP A 207 1.35 -17.26 16.31
CA ASP A 207 0.44 -16.11 16.35
C ASP A 207 0.98 -14.97 17.22
N GLU A 208 1.73 -15.27 18.28
CA GLU A 208 2.39 -14.27 19.12
C GLU A 208 3.44 -13.49 18.35
N LEU A 209 4.19 -14.15 17.46
CA LEU A 209 5.20 -13.49 16.64
C LEU A 209 4.55 -12.70 15.49
N VAL A 210 3.43 -13.18 14.92
CA VAL A 210 2.61 -12.38 14.01
C VAL A 210 2.12 -11.11 14.71
N THR A 211 1.62 -11.25 15.94
CA THR A 211 1.11 -10.13 16.75
C THR A 211 2.22 -9.14 17.05
N TRP A 212 3.40 -9.60 17.50
CA TRP A 212 4.56 -8.74 17.71
C TRP A 212 4.97 -8.01 16.44
N THR A 213 4.98 -8.69 15.29
CA THR A 213 5.33 -8.10 14.00
C THR A 213 4.36 -6.99 13.63
N VAL A 214 3.06 -7.24 13.77
CA VAL A 214 2.00 -6.25 13.53
C VAL A 214 2.19 -5.01 14.42
N MET A 215 2.49 -5.21 15.72
CA MET A 215 2.77 -4.10 16.63
C MET A 215 3.97 -3.27 16.17
N GLN A 216 5.09 -3.93 15.82
CA GLN A 216 6.28 -3.21 15.37
C GLN A 216 6.03 -2.43 14.08
N MET A 217 5.37 -3.05 13.09
CA MET A 217 5.00 -2.36 11.84
C MET A 217 4.16 -1.12 12.13
N LYS A 218 3.13 -1.24 12.98
CA LYS A 218 2.24 -0.12 13.35
C LYS A 218 2.99 1.03 14.03
N HIS A 219 3.99 0.74 14.86
CA HIS A 219 4.81 1.78 15.50
C HIS A 219 5.72 2.53 14.51
N MET A 220 6.07 1.91 13.39
CA MET A 220 7.00 2.47 12.40
C MET A 220 6.29 3.17 11.24
N ALA A 221 5.11 2.69 10.86
CA ALA A 221 4.35 3.10 9.69
C ALA A 221 2.84 2.87 9.93
N GLU A 222 1.95 3.69 9.37
CA GLU A 222 0.51 3.50 9.57
C GLU A 222 -0.15 2.64 8.48
N TRP A 223 0.44 2.53 7.28
CA TRP A 223 -0.18 1.89 6.11
C TRP A 223 0.47 0.53 5.84
N ASN A 224 0.10 -0.51 6.57
CA ASN A 224 0.88 -1.75 6.57
C ASN A 224 0.15 -2.93 5.94
N PHE A 225 0.94 -3.86 5.40
CA PHE A 225 0.43 -5.17 4.98
C PHE A 225 1.50 -6.25 5.14
N ALA A 226 1.04 -7.48 5.39
CA ALA A 226 1.93 -8.61 5.57
C ALA A 226 1.32 -9.90 5.01
N THR A 227 2.17 -10.71 4.37
CA THR A 227 1.78 -12.01 3.81
C THR A 227 2.75 -13.11 4.24
N ASN A 228 2.21 -14.29 4.50
CA ASN A 228 3.01 -15.49 4.76
C ASN A 228 3.37 -16.27 3.49
N VAL A 229 2.95 -15.80 2.31
CA VAL A 229 3.33 -16.39 1.02
C VAL A 229 4.83 -16.22 0.81
N VAL A 230 5.51 -17.32 0.48
CA VAL A 230 6.98 -17.37 0.29
C VAL A 230 7.39 -17.54 -1.17
N THR A 231 6.45 -17.89 -2.05
CA THR A 231 6.72 -18.14 -3.48
C THR A 231 6.95 -16.81 -4.20
N ALA A 232 8.13 -16.67 -4.80
CA ALA A 232 8.48 -15.50 -5.60
C ALA A 232 7.48 -15.28 -6.74
N GLY A 233 6.99 -14.04 -6.85
CA GLY A 233 5.96 -13.66 -7.82
C GLY A 233 4.52 -13.86 -7.35
N GLU A 234 4.27 -14.53 -6.23
CA GLU A 234 2.90 -14.85 -5.76
C GLU A 234 2.48 -14.08 -4.50
N TYR A 235 3.38 -13.27 -3.93
CA TYR A 235 3.19 -12.60 -2.64
C TYR A 235 1.88 -11.80 -2.54
N TRP A 236 1.51 -11.16 -3.64
CA TRP A 236 0.39 -10.22 -3.75
C TRP A 236 -0.78 -10.78 -4.58
N HIS A 237 -0.64 -12.02 -5.08
CA HIS A 237 -1.61 -12.68 -5.97
C HIS A 237 -2.49 -13.72 -5.25
N SER A 238 -2.46 -13.76 -3.91
CA SER A 238 -3.39 -14.54 -3.10
C SER A 238 -3.63 -13.87 -1.73
N PHE A 239 -4.75 -14.21 -1.09
CA PHE A 239 -4.97 -13.83 0.30
C PHE A 239 -4.15 -14.75 1.22
N PRO A 240 -3.26 -14.22 2.07
CA PRO A 240 -2.46 -15.04 2.96
C PRO A 240 -3.32 -15.75 4.01
N THR A 241 -2.87 -16.90 4.49
CA THR A 241 -3.57 -17.60 5.58
C THR A 241 -3.54 -16.79 6.89
N ILE A 242 -2.57 -15.87 7.02
CA ILE A 242 -2.48 -14.94 8.16
C ILE A 242 -3.37 -13.70 7.98
N PHE A 243 -4.11 -13.53 6.87
CA PHE A 243 -4.83 -12.29 6.57
C PHE A 243 -5.81 -11.89 7.68
N ASP A 244 -6.70 -12.80 8.09
CA ASP A 244 -7.68 -12.53 9.14
C ASP A 244 -7.02 -12.21 10.49
N LEU A 245 -5.97 -12.97 10.87
CA LEU A 245 -5.21 -12.71 12.09
C LEU A 245 -4.53 -11.34 12.04
N PHE A 246 -3.85 -11.02 10.93
CA PHE A 246 -3.18 -9.74 10.71
C PHE A 246 -4.17 -8.58 10.87
N ILE A 247 -5.31 -8.62 10.18
CA ILE A 247 -6.34 -7.59 10.25
C ILE A 247 -6.89 -7.44 11.67
N LYS A 248 -7.24 -8.55 12.33
CA LYS A 248 -7.75 -8.52 13.72
C LYS A 248 -6.76 -7.88 14.68
N ARG A 249 -5.48 -8.25 14.61
CA ARG A 249 -4.44 -7.64 15.45
C ARG A 249 -4.26 -6.16 15.12
N TYR A 250 -4.24 -5.80 13.84
CA TYR A 250 -4.10 -4.42 13.41
C TYR A 250 -5.26 -3.54 13.90
N ALA A 251 -6.49 -4.09 13.92
CA ALA A 251 -7.69 -3.39 14.38
C ALA A 251 -7.77 -3.24 15.91
N GLN A 252 -7.19 -4.19 16.67
CA GLN A 252 -7.33 -4.29 18.12
C GLN A 252 -6.27 -3.51 18.90
N LEU A 253 -5.09 -3.34 18.33
CA LEU A 253 -4.02 -2.60 18.98
C LEU A 253 -4.44 -1.14 19.09
N ASN A 254 -4.80 -0.70 20.30
CA ASN A 254 -4.92 0.71 20.65
C ASN A 254 -3.66 1.13 21.42
N ASP A 255 -3.40 2.43 21.46
CA ASP A 255 -2.25 3.02 22.16
C ASP A 255 -2.20 2.65 23.67
N ALA A 256 -3.26 2.03 24.23
CA ALA A 256 -3.28 1.53 25.61
C ALA A 256 -2.50 0.21 25.85
N ASP A 257 -2.19 -0.57 24.81
CA ASP A 257 -1.30 -1.74 24.94
C ASP A 257 0.19 -1.33 25.07
N GLU A 258 0.48 -0.02 24.97
CA GLU A 258 1.81 0.60 25.08
C GLU A 258 2.37 0.59 26.52
N GLU A 259 1.53 0.65 27.56
CA GLU A 259 2.02 0.74 28.95
C GLU A 259 2.37 -0.63 29.58
N ASN A 260 1.73 -1.72 29.14
CA ASN A 260 1.95 -3.05 29.72
C ASN A 260 3.21 -3.76 29.20
N THR A 261 3.83 -3.27 28.11
CA THR A 261 5.09 -3.83 27.59
C THR A 261 6.33 -3.07 28.07
N ILE A 262 6.19 -1.82 28.54
CA ILE A 262 7.29 -1.02 29.08
C ILE A 262 7.42 -1.19 30.60
N SER A 263 6.31 -1.39 31.32
CA SER A 263 6.30 -1.53 32.79
C SER A 263 6.94 -2.82 33.32
N ASP A 264 7.10 -3.87 32.49
CA ASP A 264 7.70 -5.14 32.91
C ASP A 264 9.25 -5.17 32.82
N LYS A 265 9.90 -4.04 32.49
CA LYS A 265 11.36 -3.87 32.54
C LYS A 265 11.85 -2.96 33.68
N GLY A 266 11.00 -2.73 34.67
CA GLY A 266 11.24 -1.75 35.74
C GLY A 266 11.26 -2.29 37.17
N THR A 267 11.56 -3.57 37.41
CA THR A 267 11.77 -4.07 38.78
C THR A 267 12.66 -5.31 38.78
N LYS A 268 13.98 -5.10 38.87
CA LYS A 268 14.93 -5.89 39.67
C LYS A 268 16.14 -5.04 40.01
#